data_AF-A0A812F3B4-F1
#
_entry.id   AF-A0A812F3B4-F1
#
_cell.length_a   1.000
_cell.length_b   1.000
_cell.length_c   1.000
_cell.angle_alpha   90.00
_cell.angle_beta   90.00
_cell.angle_gamma   90.00
#
_symmetry.space_group_name_H-M   'P 1'
#
loop_
_entity.id
_entity.type
_entity.pdbx_description
1 polymer ?
#
loop_
_entity_poly.entity_id
_entity_poly.type
_entity_poly.pdbx_seq_one_letter_code
_entity_poly.pdbx_strand_id
1 'polypeptide(L)'
;MEGIDRLLVNSLSESIRSELTDEKVSRLEKKIAEDFGLGFDEFVYKFGQVRKSLFAFELELKKIEDNILRNFVMLEKHGDETWLVVKNDHLTEVLLKTFADEDKKRILDATREKAESIPRVLTQCGIPNTSGYRKMNQMIDEGFVVPVGLAETFEGKRAILYKSVIQKIHISIDKNDIVTKILVPEEIITSSPLVQLMTETICGAKKRLAN
;
A
#
# COMPACT_ATOMS: atom_id res chain seq x y z
N MET A 1 -4.68 -3.21 9.39
CA MET A 1 -3.59 -2.75 8.50
C MET A 1 -3.47 -1.26 8.71
N GLU A 2 -2.26 -0.75 8.90
CA GLU A 2 -2.02 0.67 9.18
C GLU A 2 -1.06 1.25 8.14
N GLY A 3 -1.06 2.58 8.01
CA GLY A 3 -0.12 3.29 7.14
C GLY A 3 -0.15 2.82 5.68
N ILE A 4 1.04 2.59 5.13
CA ILE A 4 1.22 2.19 3.73
C ILE A 4 0.79 0.75 3.44
N ASP A 5 0.67 -0.11 4.46
CA ASP A 5 0.38 -1.54 4.24
C ASP A 5 -0.95 -1.73 3.52
N ARG A 6 -1.95 -0.88 3.79
CA ARG A 6 -3.24 -0.95 3.11
C ARG A 6 -3.11 -0.71 1.61
N LEU A 7 -2.28 0.26 1.20
CA LEU A 7 -1.98 0.52 -0.22
C LEU A 7 -1.24 -0.66 -0.86
N LEU A 8 -0.28 -1.25 -0.14
CA LEU A 8 0.53 -2.37 -0.63
C LEU A 8 -0.31 -3.65 -0.75
N VAL A 9 -1.14 -3.99 0.25
CA VAL A 9 -1.98 -5.19 0.27
C VAL A 9 -2.91 -5.21 -0.93
N ASN A 10 -3.60 -4.11 -1.24
CA ASN A 10 -4.53 -4.07 -2.36
C ASN A 10 -3.82 -4.45 -3.68
N SER A 11 -2.65 -3.86 -3.92
CA SER A 11 -1.88 -4.12 -5.14
C SER A 11 -1.20 -5.50 -5.14
N LEU A 12 -0.77 -6.00 -3.97
CA LEU A 12 -0.24 -7.34 -3.79
C LEU A 12 -1.30 -8.41 -4.03
N SER A 13 -2.49 -8.23 -3.48
CA SER A 13 -3.61 -9.17 -3.63
C SER A 13 -3.95 -9.34 -5.11
N GLU A 14 -4.07 -8.25 -5.86
CA GLU A 14 -4.29 -8.32 -7.32
C GLU A 14 -3.14 -9.00 -8.05
N SER A 15 -1.89 -8.69 -7.69
CA SER A 15 -0.71 -9.32 -8.30
C SER A 15 -0.63 -10.83 -8.02
N ILE A 16 -1.04 -11.28 -6.83
CA ILE A 16 -1.05 -12.70 -6.48
C ILE A 16 -2.16 -13.43 -7.23
N ARG A 17 -3.33 -12.81 -7.35
CA ARG A 17 -4.45 -13.36 -8.10
C ARG A 17 -4.15 -13.50 -9.58
N SER A 18 -3.39 -12.57 -10.17
CA SER A 18 -3.00 -12.65 -11.59
C SER A 18 -1.86 -13.63 -11.87
N GLU A 19 -0.97 -13.87 -10.90
CA GLU A 19 0.14 -14.84 -11.02
C GLU A 19 -0.32 -16.30 -10.87
N LEU A 20 -1.38 -16.55 -10.10
CA LEU A 20 -1.92 -17.87 -9.85
C LEU A 20 -3.18 -18.13 -10.71
N THR A 21 -3.53 -19.39 -10.93
CA THR A 21 -4.80 -19.72 -11.57
C THR A 21 -5.96 -19.56 -10.59
N ASP A 22 -7.16 -19.23 -11.07
CA ASP A 22 -8.37 -19.06 -10.24
C ASP A 22 -8.63 -20.25 -9.31
N GLU A 23 -8.40 -21.47 -9.80
CA GLU A 23 -8.53 -22.70 -8.99
C GLU A 23 -7.51 -22.72 -7.84
N LYS A 24 -6.25 -22.36 -8.09
CA LYS A 24 -5.20 -22.33 -7.08
C LYS A 24 -5.47 -21.26 -6.03
N VAL A 25 -5.90 -20.07 -6.46
CA VAL A 25 -6.32 -18.98 -5.57
C VAL A 25 -7.47 -19.44 -4.69
N SER A 26 -8.52 -20.01 -5.27
CA SER A 26 -9.69 -20.48 -4.52
C SER A 26 -9.34 -21.57 -3.49
N ARG A 27 -8.46 -22.51 -3.87
CA ARG A 27 -7.96 -23.55 -2.96
C ARG A 27 -7.13 -22.98 -1.82
N LEU A 28 -6.27 -22.01 -2.12
CA LEU A 28 -5.43 -21.33 -1.14
C LEU A 28 -6.30 -20.52 -0.17
N GLU A 29 -7.24 -19.73 -0.65
CA GLU A 29 -8.19 -18.96 0.17
C GLU A 29 -9.00 -19.86 1.10
N LYS A 30 -9.55 -20.96 0.58
CA LYS A 30 -10.28 -21.93 1.39
C LYS A 30 -9.39 -22.48 2.50
N LYS A 31 -8.14 -22.86 2.18
CA LYS A 31 -7.21 -23.38 3.19
C LYS A 31 -6.86 -22.34 4.24
N ILE A 32 -6.62 -21.09 3.82
CA ILE A 32 -6.32 -19.98 4.73
C ILE A 32 -7.48 -19.75 5.70
N ALA A 33 -8.72 -19.76 5.19
CA ALA A 33 -9.91 -19.59 6.01
C ALA A 33 -10.09 -20.76 6.99
N GLU A 34 -9.89 -22.00 6.54
CA GLU A 34 -10.03 -23.21 7.38
C GLU A 34 -8.98 -23.29 8.49
N ASP A 35 -7.71 -23.01 8.17
CA ASP A 35 -6.60 -23.21 9.11
C ASP A 35 -6.35 -22.00 10.03
N PHE A 36 -6.66 -20.78 9.58
CA PHE A 36 -6.31 -19.54 10.28
C PHE A 36 -7.50 -18.61 10.53
N GLY A 37 -8.65 -18.85 9.90
CA GLY A 37 -9.81 -17.95 9.98
C GLY A 37 -9.56 -16.58 9.36
N LEU A 38 -8.64 -16.48 8.40
CA LEU A 38 -8.22 -15.22 7.78
C LEU A 38 -8.87 -15.00 6.41
N GLY A 39 -9.13 -13.74 6.08
CA GLY A 39 -9.38 -13.33 4.70
C GLY A 39 -8.10 -13.30 3.86
N PHE A 40 -8.23 -13.25 2.53
CA PHE A 40 -7.07 -13.26 1.63
C PHE A 40 -6.14 -12.06 1.85
N ASP A 41 -6.69 -10.85 1.98
CA ASP A 41 -5.90 -9.63 2.22
C ASP A 41 -5.17 -9.68 3.57
N GLU A 42 -5.78 -10.31 4.58
CA GLU A 42 -5.13 -10.53 5.88
C GLU A 42 -4.00 -11.55 5.78
N PHE A 43 -4.16 -12.59 4.95
CA PHE A 43 -3.09 -13.50 4.61
C PHE A 43 -1.94 -12.79 3.91
N VAL A 44 -2.22 -11.93 2.93
CA VAL A 44 -1.18 -11.14 2.24
C VAL A 44 -0.43 -10.27 3.25
N TYR A 45 -1.16 -9.55 4.11
CA TYR A 45 -0.56 -8.75 5.18
C TYR A 45 0.31 -9.57 6.14
N LYS A 46 -0.10 -10.81 6.46
CA LYS A 46 0.60 -11.72 7.38
C LYS A 46 1.45 -12.78 6.67
N PHE A 47 1.78 -12.58 5.39
CA PHE A 47 2.34 -13.63 4.53
C PHE A 47 3.58 -14.31 5.15
N GLY A 48 4.52 -13.52 5.66
CA GLY A 48 5.75 -14.03 6.27
C GLY A 48 5.54 -14.96 7.46
N GLN A 49 4.45 -14.78 8.21
CA GLN A 49 4.08 -15.59 9.38
C GLN A 49 3.30 -16.84 8.96
N VAL A 50 2.30 -16.67 8.10
CA VAL A 50 1.35 -17.73 7.74
C VAL A 50 1.96 -18.74 6.77
N ARG A 51 2.85 -18.30 5.86
CA ARG A 51 3.43 -19.18 4.81
C ARG A 51 4.10 -20.44 5.36
N LYS A 52 4.67 -20.36 6.57
CA LYS A 52 5.42 -21.48 7.20
C LYS A 52 4.52 -22.68 7.54
N SER A 53 3.21 -22.46 7.64
CA SER A 53 2.24 -23.48 8.02
C SER A 53 1.46 -24.04 6.81
N LEU A 54 1.66 -23.48 5.61
CA LEU A 54 0.95 -23.83 4.38
C LEU A 54 1.76 -24.77 3.48
N PHE A 55 2.25 -25.89 4.04
CA PHE A 55 3.13 -26.83 3.34
C PHE A 55 2.54 -27.39 2.03
N ALA A 56 1.21 -27.58 1.97
CA ALA A 56 0.53 -28.07 0.77
C ALA A 56 0.57 -27.09 -0.43
N PHE A 57 1.04 -25.85 -0.21
CA PHE A 57 1.09 -24.77 -1.20
C PHE A 57 2.52 -24.26 -1.41
N GLU A 58 3.55 -25.05 -1.07
CA GLU A 58 4.95 -24.60 -1.11
C GLU A 58 5.36 -24.02 -2.47
N LEU A 59 4.91 -24.62 -3.57
CA LEU A 59 5.20 -24.13 -4.92
C LEU A 59 4.52 -22.80 -5.23
N GLU A 60 3.24 -22.64 -4.87
CA GLU A 60 2.49 -21.41 -5.02
C GLU A 60 3.10 -20.28 -4.18
N LEU A 61 3.42 -20.56 -2.91
CA LEU A 61 4.02 -19.60 -2.00
C LEU A 61 5.41 -19.16 -2.47
N LYS A 62 6.20 -20.09 -3.01
CA LYS A 62 7.49 -19.77 -3.61
C LYS A 62 7.36 -18.88 -4.84
N LYS A 63 6.36 -19.12 -5.70
CA LYS A 63 6.07 -18.22 -6.83
C LYS A 63 5.68 -16.82 -6.38
N ILE A 64 4.83 -16.70 -5.35
CA ILE A 64 4.47 -15.41 -4.77
C ILE A 64 5.71 -14.67 -4.28
N GLU A 65 6.59 -15.37 -3.55
CA GLU A 65 7.82 -14.77 -3.04
C GLU A 65 8.76 -14.34 -4.17
N ASP A 66 9.03 -15.22 -5.12
CA ASP A 66 10.04 -15.02 -6.14
C ASP A 66 9.60 -14.04 -7.24
N ASN A 67 8.34 -14.11 -7.68
CA ASN A 67 7.83 -13.33 -8.81
C ASN A 67 7.21 -12.00 -8.38
N ILE A 68 6.61 -11.95 -7.18
CA ILE A 68 5.86 -10.77 -6.73
C ILE A 68 6.64 -10.03 -5.66
N LEU A 69 6.85 -10.62 -4.48
CA LEU A 69 7.39 -9.91 -3.31
C LEU A 69 8.80 -9.34 -3.55
N ARG A 70 9.67 -10.10 -4.22
CA ARG A 70 11.04 -9.65 -4.54
C ARG A 70 11.10 -8.42 -5.44
N ASN A 71 10.13 -8.27 -6.33
CA ASN A 71 10.09 -7.24 -7.35
C ASN A 71 8.89 -6.31 -7.17
N PHE A 72 8.39 -6.16 -5.93
CA PHE A 72 7.24 -5.31 -5.67
C PHE A 72 7.63 -3.85 -5.42
N VAL A 73 8.52 -3.63 -4.46
CA VAL A 73 9.12 -2.33 -4.13
C VAL A 73 10.59 -2.49 -3.75
N MET A 74 11.36 -1.41 -3.93
CA MET A 74 12.75 -1.30 -3.49
C MET A 74 12.94 -0.01 -2.70
N LEU A 75 13.74 -0.04 -1.64
CA LEU A 75 14.13 1.17 -0.91
C LEU A 75 15.35 1.83 -1.55
N GLU A 76 15.29 3.15 -1.72
CA GLU A 76 16.36 3.98 -2.22
C GLU A 76 16.54 5.18 -1.28
N LYS A 77 17.72 5.33 -0.67
CA LYS A 77 18.02 6.48 0.20
C LYS A 77 18.68 7.60 -0.59
N HIS A 78 18.16 8.81 -0.46
CA HIS A 78 18.67 10.05 -1.05
C HIS A 78 18.84 11.10 0.04
N GLY A 79 20.04 11.20 0.61
CA GLY A 79 20.26 12.00 1.81
C GLY A 79 19.42 11.46 2.98
N ASP A 80 18.59 12.33 3.57
CA ASP A 80 17.69 11.97 4.68
C ASP A 80 16.33 11.40 4.20
N GLU A 81 16.10 11.36 2.89
CA GLU A 81 14.84 10.86 2.32
C GLU A 81 14.94 9.38 1.96
N THR A 82 13.96 8.59 2.38
CA THR A 82 13.82 7.19 1.99
C THR A 82 12.69 7.02 0.99
N TRP A 83 13.04 6.72 -0.25
CA TRP A 83 12.12 6.53 -1.36
C TRP A 83 11.76 5.05 -1.53
N LEU A 84 10.48 4.78 -1.76
CA LEU A 84 9.98 3.50 -2.23
C LEU A 84 9.89 3.55 -3.76
N VAL A 85 10.80 2.85 -4.42
CA VAL A 85 10.77 2.63 -5.87
C VAL A 85 9.77 1.51 -6.15
N VAL A 86 8.69 1.83 -6.82
CA VAL A 86 7.64 0.89 -7.20
C VAL A 86 8.10 0.12 -8.43
N LYS A 87 8.03 -1.21 -8.34
CA LYS A 87 8.40 -2.14 -9.41
C LYS A 87 7.21 -2.97 -9.92
N ASN A 88 6.10 -2.93 -9.19
CA ASN A 88 4.87 -3.59 -9.54
C ASN A 88 3.98 -2.72 -10.45
N ASP A 89 3.47 -3.32 -11.53
CA ASP A 89 2.65 -2.64 -12.54
C ASP A 89 1.28 -2.23 -11.98
N HIS A 90 0.63 -3.09 -11.18
CA HIS A 90 -0.66 -2.77 -10.57
C HIS A 90 -0.55 -1.59 -9.61
N LEU A 91 0.46 -1.56 -8.73
CA LEU A 91 0.71 -0.43 -7.84
C LEU A 91 1.03 0.84 -8.64
N THR A 92 1.83 0.73 -9.70
CA THR A 92 2.12 1.85 -10.61
C THR A 92 0.84 2.42 -11.22
N GLU A 93 -0.04 1.56 -11.76
CA GLU A 93 -1.31 1.96 -12.34
C GLU A 93 -2.23 2.63 -11.31
N VAL A 94 -2.32 2.07 -10.10
CA VAL A 94 -3.12 2.64 -8.98
C VAL A 94 -2.60 4.03 -8.61
N LEU A 95 -1.28 4.20 -8.50
CA LEU A 95 -0.67 5.52 -8.24
C LEU A 95 -1.00 6.50 -9.37
N LEU A 96 -0.76 6.14 -10.63
CA LEU A 96 -1.02 7.01 -11.78
C LEU A 96 -2.49 7.43 -11.85
N LYS A 97 -3.43 6.49 -11.72
CA LYS A 97 -4.87 6.79 -11.72
C LYS A 97 -5.26 7.72 -10.59
N THR A 98 -4.71 7.52 -9.39
CA THR A 98 -5.00 8.37 -8.24
C THR A 98 -4.47 9.78 -8.42
N PHE A 99 -3.26 9.96 -8.94
CA PHE A 99 -2.69 11.29 -9.19
C PHE A 99 -3.28 11.98 -10.43
N ALA A 100 -3.90 11.23 -11.35
CA ALA A 100 -4.63 11.77 -12.49
C ALA A 100 -6.06 12.23 -12.14
N ASP A 101 -6.67 11.74 -11.06
CA ASP A 101 -7.98 12.20 -10.58
C ASP A 101 -7.82 13.53 -9.82
N GLU A 102 -8.39 14.61 -10.37
CA GLU A 102 -8.22 15.96 -9.83
C GLU A 102 -8.73 16.14 -8.39
N ASP A 103 -9.81 15.44 -8.02
CA ASP A 103 -10.33 15.51 -6.65
C ASP A 103 -9.39 14.76 -5.70
N LYS A 104 -8.95 13.55 -6.07
CA LYS A 104 -8.02 12.76 -5.27
C LYS A 104 -6.69 13.49 -5.09
N LYS A 105 -6.15 14.08 -6.17
CA LYS A 105 -4.93 14.91 -6.11
C LYS A 105 -5.09 16.09 -5.15
N ARG A 106 -6.21 16.83 -5.23
CA ARG A 106 -6.49 17.96 -4.31
C ARG A 106 -6.55 17.49 -2.86
N ILE A 107 -7.19 16.36 -2.58
CA ILE A 107 -7.23 15.76 -1.25
C ILE A 107 -5.82 15.40 -0.76
N LEU A 108 -5.01 14.74 -1.60
CA LEU A 108 -3.62 14.39 -1.26
C LEU A 108 -2.81 15.63 -0.94
N ASP A 109 -2.90 16.67 -1.76
CA ASP A 109 -2.18 17.93 -1.55
C ASP A 109 -2.63 18.63 -0.25
N ALA A 110 -3.93 18.65 0.05
CA ALA A 110 -4.46 19.26 1.28
C ALA A 110 -4.10 18.51 2.57
N THR A 111 -3.85 17.20 2.48
CA THR A 111 -3.54 16.33 3.63
C THR A 111 -2.07 15.95 3.73
N ARG A 112 -1.20 16.47 2.85
CA ARG A 112 0.23 16.12 2.79
C ARG A 112 1.03 16.66 3.96
N GLU A 113 0.96 17.98 4.15
CA GLU A 113 1.76 18.67 5.17
C GLU A 113 1.13 18.54 6.56
N LYS A 114 -0.18 18.78 6.64
CA LYS A 114 -0.92 18.84 7.89
C LYS A 114 -2.10 17.89 7.90
N ALA A 115 -2.29 17.22 9.03
CA ALA A 115 -3.46 16.38 9.24
C ALA A 115 -4.72 17.23 9.43
N GLU A 116 -5.79 16.88 8.74
CA GLU A 116 -7.05 17.64 8.76
C GLU A 116 -8.27 16.73 8.78
N SER A 117 -9.41 17.26 9.25
CA SER A 117 -10.67 16.52 9.24
C SER A 117 -11.29 16.50 7.83
N ILE A 118 -12.08 15.46 7.51
CA ILE A 118 -12.77 15.36 6.21
C ILE A 118 -13.54 16.65 5.85
N PRO A 119 -14.40 17.23 6.71
CA PRO A 119 -15.10 18.48 6.38
C PRO A 119 -14.17 19.62 5.99
N ARG A 120 -13.02 19.75 6.69
CA ARG A 120 -12.04 20.81 6.44
C ARG A 120 -11.36 20.61 5.09
N VAL A 121 -10.93 19.38 4.79
CA VAL A 121 -10.32 19.01 3.50
C VAL A 121 -11.28 19.29 2.35
N LEU A 122 -12.54 18.84 2.44
CA LEU A 122 -13.52 19.06 1.38
C LEU A 122 -13.80 20.55 1.14
N THR A 123 -13.88 21.34 2.20
CA THR A 123 -14.04 22.79 2.13
C THR A 123 -12.83 23.46 1.46
N GLN A 124 -11.60 23.09 1.86
CA GLN A 124 -10.36 23.63 1.28
C GLN A 124 -10.22 23.28 -0.21
N CYS A 125 -10.61 22.06 -0.58
CA CYS A 125 -10.51 21.56 -1.95
C CYS A 125 -11.66 22.03 -2.85
N GLY A 126 -12.72 22.63 -2.29
CA GLY A 126 -13.93 23.01 -3.03
C GLY A 126 -14.70 21.81 -3.59
N ILE A 127 -14.68 20.67 -2.90
CA ILE A 127 -15.32 19.43 -3.35
C ILE A 127 -16.72 19.31 -2.73
N PRO A 128 -17.79 19.07 -3.51
CA PRO A 128 -19.13 18.89 -2.96
C PRO A 128 -19.20 17.76 -1.92
N ASN A 129 -19.99 17.94 -0.86
CA ASN A 129 -19.99 17.01 0.29
C ASN A 129 -20.22 15.55 -0.10
N THR A 130 -21.34 15.22 -0.77
CA THR A 130 -21.70 13.82 -1.05
C THR A 130 -20.64 13.08 -1.88
N SER A 131 -20.13 13.72 -2.94
CA SER A 131 -19.05 13.14 -3.76
C SER A 131 -17.71 13.14 -3.04
N GLY A 132 -17.45 14.18 -2.24
CA GLY A 132 -16.22 14.34 -1.46
C GLY A 132 -16.07 13.29 -0.38
N TYR A 133 -17.10 13.03 0.43
CA TYR A 133 -17.06 11.96 1.44
C TYR A 133 -16.84 10.59 0.80
N ARG A 134 -17.52 10.31 -0.34
CA ARG A 134 -17.30 9.06 -1.08
C ARG A 134 -15.84 8.93 -1.53
N LYS A 135 -15.25 10.00 -2.07
CA LYS A 135 -13.85 10.00 -2.54
C LYS A 135 -12.86 9.88 -1.38
N MET A 136 -13.11 10.56 -0.27
CA MET A 136 -12.31 10.45 0.95
C MET A 136 -12.32 9.03 1.50
N ASN A 137 -13.49 8.42 1.64
CA ASN A 137 -13.61 7.03 2.10
C ASN A 137 -12.87 6.08 1.16
N GLN A 138 -13.02 6.25 -0.15
CA GLN A 138 -12.25 5.50 -1.13
C GLN A 138 -10.73 5.65 -0.92
N MET A 139 -10.23 6.87 -0.71
CA MET A 139 -8.80 7.09 -0.45
C MET A 139 -8.31 6.52 0.88
N ILE A 140 -9.18 6.45 1.88
CA ILE A 140 -8.90 5.81 3.18
C ILE A 140 -8.86 4.28 3.03
N ASP A 141 -9.78 3.72 2.26
CA ASP A 141 -9.87 2.28 1.98
C ASP A 141 -8.73 1.81 1.05
N GLU A 142 -8.31 2.66 0.12
CA GLU A 142 -7.16 2.43 -0.76
C GLU A 142 -5.81 2.66 -0.05
N GLY A 143 -5.79 3.26 1.16
CA GLY A 143 -4.58 3.47 1.95
C GLY A 143 -3.74 4.69 1.53
N PHE A 144 -4.30 5.60 0.72
CA PHE A 144 -3.65 6.86 0.35
C PHE A 144 -3.66 7.88 1.47
N VAL A 145 -4.71 7.86 2.30
CA VAL A 145 -4.92 8.75 3.43
C VAL A 145 -5.26 7.93 4.66
N VAL A 146 -4.62 8.22 5.78
CA VAL A 146 -4.75 7.44 7.02
C VAL A 146 -5.15 8.33 8.20
N PRO A 147 -5.92 7.80 9.17
CA PRO A 147 -6.22 8.51 10.40
C PRO A 147 -4.95 8.62 11.25
N VAL A 148 -4.66 9.80 11.78
CA VAL A 148 -3.44 10.06 12.60
C VAL A 148 -3.74 10.65 13.97
N GLY A 149 -5.00 10.92 14.30
CA GLY A 149 -5.37 11.42 15.63
C GLY A 149 -6.78 12.01 15.71
N LEU A 150 -7.07 12.64 16.85
CA LEU A 150 -8.30 13.36 17.11
C LEU A 150 -7.99 14.83 17.41
N ALA A 151 -8.83 15.74 16.93
CA ALA A 151 -8.83 17.14 17.36
C ALA A 151 -10.23 17.59 17.78
N GLU A 152 -10.28 18.51 18.73
CA GLU A 152 -11.52 19.17 19.11
C GLU A 152 -11.93 20.17 18.04
N THR A 153 -13.17 20.09 17.59
CA THR A 153 -13.77 21.08 16.70
C THR A 153 -14.28 22.27 17.52
N PHE A 154 -14.53 23.39 16.83
CA PHE A 154 -15.15 24.57 17.45
C PHE A 154 -16.52 24.29 18.12
N GLU A 155 -17.19 23.18 17.77
CA GLU A 155 -18.45 22.75 18.37
C GLU A 155 -18.25 21.80 19.57
N GLY A 156 -17.03 21.60 20.06
CA GLY A 156 -16.72 20.69 21.17
C GLY A 156 -16.81 19.20 20.82
N LYS A 157 -17.02 18.86 19.53
CA LYS A 157 -16.99 17.47 19.06
C LYS A 157 -15.57 17.08 18.70
N ARG A 158 -15.19 15.82 18.93
CA ARG A 158 -13.90 15.28 18.45
C ARG A 158 -14.05 14.85 17.00
N ALA A 159 -13.14 15.32 16.15
CA ALA A 159 -13.04 14.91 14.75
C ALA A 159 -11.74 14.12 14.53
N ILE A 160 -11.83 13.05 13.73
CA ILE A 160 -10.66 12.30 13.27
C ILE A 160 -9.89 13.15 12.27
N LEU A 161 -8.57 13.23 12.47
CA LEU A 161 -7.64 13.88 11.56
C LEU A 161 -7.00 12.86 10.64
N TYR A 162 -6.84 13.26 9.38
CA TYR A 162 -6.33 12.41 8.31
C TYR A 162 -5.11 13.03 7.65
N LYS A 163 -4.13 12.20 7.30
CA LYS A 163 -2.89 12.60 6.64
C LYS A 163 -2.60 11.71 5.43
N SER A 164 -2.04 12.29 4.36
CA SER A 164 -1.55 11.53 3.22
C SER A 164 -0.35 10.67 3.63
N VAL A 165 -0.33 9.42 3.15
CA VAL A 165 0.83 8.52 3.30
C VAL A 165 1.98 8.93 2.39
N ILE A 166 1.67 9.49 1.21
CA ILE A 166 2.65 9.88 0.19
C ILE A 166 3.00 11.36 0.35
N GLN A 167 4.26 11.64 0.66
CA GLN A 167 4.81 13.00 0.78
C GLN A 167 5.28 13.55 -0.57
N LYS A 168 5.92 12.73 -1.39
CA LYS A 168 6.33 13.12 -2.75
C LYS A 168 6.12 11.95 -3.68
N ILE A 169 5.90 12.26 -4.95
CA ILE A 169 5.87 11.27 -6.02
C ILE A 169 6.76 11.74 -7.16
N HIS A 170 7.55 10.83 -7.71
CA HIS A 170 8.33 11.04 -8.92
C HIS A 170 7.92 9.97 -9.92
N ILE A 171 7.44 10.40 -11.08
CA ILE A 171 7.07 9.54 -12.19
C ILE A 171 7.94 9.93 -13.37
N SER A 172 8.72 8.98 -13.87
CA SER A 172 9.47 9.10 -15.11
C SER A 172 8.90 8.14 -16.14
N ILE A 173 8.61 8.64 -17.33
CA ILE A 173 8.10 7.85 -18.45
C ILE A 173 9.10 7.97 -19.59
N ASP A 174 9.78 6.87 -19.90
CA ASP A 174 10.66 6.75 -21.08
C ASP A 174 10.10 5.67 -22.00
N LYS A 175 9.39 6.11 -23.05
CA LYS A 175 8.63 5.23 -23.96
C LYS A 175 7.63 4.35 -23.19
N ASN A 176 7.94 3.05 -23.07
CA ASN A 176 7.11 2.07 -22.37
C ASN A 176 7.60 1.83 -20.93
N ASP A 177 8.75 2.38 -20.54
CA ASP A 177 9.32 2.20 -19.22
C ASP A 177 8.80 3.30 -18.29
N ILE A 178 7.94 2.90 -17.34
CA ILE A 178 7.40 3.78 -16.31
C ILE A 178 8.12 3.48 -15.00
N VAL A 179 8.82 4.47 -14.46
CA VAL A 179 9.46 4.38 -13.14
C VAL A 179 8.72 5.30 -12.19
N THR A 180 8.07 4.70 -11.18
CA THR A 180 7.37 5.43 -10.13
C THR A 180 8.12 5.30 -8.81
N LYS A 181 8.38 6.42 -8.14
CA LYS A 181 8.97 6.48 -6.80
C LYS A 181 8.08 7.32 -5.90
N ILE A 182 7.83 6.85 -4.68
CA ILE A 182 7.08 7.60 -3.67
C ILE A 182 7.94 7.83 -2.44
N LEU A 183 7.92 9.05 -1.92
CA LEU A 183 8.50 9.38 -0.61
C LEU A 183 7.43 9.16 0.45
N VAL A 184 7.78 8.37 1.45
CA VAL A 184 6.92 8.00 2.58
C VAL A 184 7.70 8.28 3.87
N PRO A 185 7.05 8.80 4.94
CA PRO A 185 7.73 9.03 6.20
C PRO A 185 8.47 7.80 6.71
N GLU A 186 9.66 7.98 7.28
CA GLU A 186 10.48 6.87 7.78
C GLU A 186 9.75 6.07 8.87
N GLU A 187 8.91 6.74 9.68
CA GLU A 187 8.09 6.07 10.69
C GLU A 187 7.08 5.09 10.07
N ILE A 188 6.49 5.43 8.93
CA ILE A 188 5.56 4.54 8.21
C ILE A 188 6.31 3.38 7.55
N ILE A 189 7.51 3.62 6.99
CA ILE A 189 8.34 2.58 6.38
C ILE A 189 8.80 1.57 7.45
N THR A 190 9.29 2.06 8.59
CA THR A 190 9.82 1.23 9.66
C THR A 190 8.75 0.44 10.40
N SER A 191 7.52 0.94 10.48
CA SER A 191 6.39 0.24 11.09
C SER A 191 5.71 -0.79 10.17
N SER A 192 5.95 -0.73 8.84
CA SER A 192 5.30 -1.60 7.87
C SER A 192 5.92 -3.02 7.84
N PRO A 193 5.17 -4.08 8.23
CA PRO A 193 5.67 -5.45 8.16
C PRO A 193 5.87 -5.91 6.71
N LEU A 194 5.09 -5.37 5.76
CA LEU A 194 5.22 -5.74 4.35
C LEU A 194 6.48 -5.15 3.72
N VAL A 195 6.80 -3.89 4.01
CA VAL A 195 8.05 -3.28 3.52
C VAL A 195 9.26 -4.02 4.10
N GLN A 196 9.22 -4.39 5.38
CA GLN A 196 10.26 -5.24 5.99
C GLN A 196 10.37 -6.60 5.30
N LEU A 197 9.25 -7.31 5.08
CA LEU A 197 9.23 -8.60 4.40
C LEU A 197 9.85 -8.53 2.99
N MET A 198 9.47 -7.52 2.20
CA MET A 198 9.96 -7.36 0.82
C MET A 198 11.46 -7.04 0.79
N THR A 199 11.93 -6.19 1.71
CA THR A 199 13.35 -5.83 1.82
C THR A 199 14.22 -6.99 2.31
N GLU A 200 13.73 -7.80 3.25
CA GLU A 200 14.38 -9.03 3.70
C GLU A 200 14.50 -10.07 2.57
N THR A 201 13.44 -10.24 1.79
CA THR A 201 13.41 -11.19 0.67
C THR A 201 14.46 -10.83 -0.39
N ILE A 202 14.63 -9.54 -0.67
CA ILE A 202 15.68 -9.02 -1.57
C ILE A 202 17.09 -9.27 -0.99
N CYS A 203 17.30 -9.00 0.30
CA CYS A 203 18.60 -9.19 0.96
C CYS A 203 19.01 -10.67 1.09
N GLY A 204 18.06 -11.56 1.39
CA GLY A 204 18.27 -13.01 1.45
C GLY A 204 18.71 -13.59 0.10
N ALA A 205 18.22 -13.03 -1.00
CA ALA A 205 18.63 -13.39 -2.36
C ALA A 205 20.09 -13.04 -2.66
N LYS A 206 20.53 -11.82 -2.31
CA LYS A 206 21.91 -11.37 -2.52
C LYS A 206 22.93 -12.23 -1.78
N LYS A 207 22.61 -12.71 -0.57
CA LYS A 207 23.47 -13.65 0.17
C LYS A 207 23.57 -15.04 -0.46
N ARG A 208 22.55 -15.51 -1.18
CA ARG A 208 22.55 -16.82 -1.86
C ARG A 208 23.28 -16.82 -3.20
N LEU A 209 23.42 -15.66 -3.85
CA LEU A 209 24.18 -15.51 -5.10
C LEU A 209 25.69 -15.29 -4.86
N ALA A 210 26.09 -15.01 -3.62
CA ALA A 210 27.49 -14.77 -3.23
C ALA A 210 28.19 -16.01 -2.65
N ASN A 211 27.51 -17.17 -2.61
CA ASN A 211 28.03 -18.46 -2.13
C ASN A 211 28.09 -19.47 -3.27
#